data_AF-A0A924HW85-F1
#
_entry.id   AF-A0A924HW85-F1
#
_cell.length_a   1.000
_cell.length_b   1.000
_cell.length_c   1.000
_cell.angle_alpha   90.00
_cell.angle_beta   90.00
_cell.angle_gamma   90.00
#
_symmetry.space_group_name_H-M   'P 1'
#
loop_
_entity.id
_entity.type
_entity.pdbx_description
1 polymer ?
#
loop_
_entity_poly.entity_id
_entity_poly.type
_entity_poly.pdbx_seq_one_letter_code
_entity_poly.pdbx_strand_id
1 'polypeptide(L)' 'MSYNAKLFSGTGSQYLSEAIAQKFGEPLGKVNIQRFSDGEIGVEFQESIRGQFVFLIQST' A
#
# COMPACT_ATOMS: atom_id res chain seq x y z
N MET A 1 -6.63 6.30 -21.65
CA MET A 1 -7.24 6.27 -20.31
C MET A 1 -6.13 6.33 -19.28
N SER A 2 -6.14 7.30 -18.36
CA SER A 2 -5.29 7.23 -17.17
C SER A 2 -5.94 6.25 -16.21
N TYR A 3 -5.33 5.08 -16.01
CA TYR A 3 -5.78 4.13 -15.00
C TYR A 3 -5.32 4.66 -13.65
N ASN A 4 -6.25 5.20 -12.86
CA ASN A 4 -5.93 5.79 -11.58
C ASN A 4 -5.82 4.69 -10.51
N ALA A 5 -4.77 3.87 -10.61
CA ALA A 5 -4.53 2.74 -9.72
C ALA A 5 -3.46 3.07 -8.68
N LYS A 6 -3.68 2.68 -7.43
CA LYS A 6 -2.75 2.86 -6.31
C LYS A 6 -2.36 1.52 -5.73
N LEU A 7 -1.05 1.34 -5.60
CA LEU A 7 -0.46 0.17 -4.98
C LEU A 7 -0.04 0.51 -3.56
N PHE A 8 -0.49 -0.26 -2.57
CA PHE A 8 -0.02 -0.16 -1.19
C PHE A 8 0.53 -1.51 -0.73
N SER A 9 1.51 -1.47 0.17
CA SER A 9 2.11 -2.67 0.72
C SER A 9 1.70 -2.87 2.17
N GLY A 10 1.43 -4.12 2.54
CA GLY A 10 1.50 -4.55 3.93
C GLY A 10 2.96 -4.77 4.38
N THR A 11 3.13 -5.16 5.64
CA THR A 11 4.45 -5.33 6.27
C THR A 11 5.19 -6.61 5.87
N GLY A 12 4.50 -7.60 5.31
CA GLY A 12 5.03 -8.93 4.98
C GLY A 12 5.48 -9.07 3.52
N SER A 13 5.35 -8.03 2.71
CA SER A 13 5.68 -8.10 1.27
C SER A 13 6.29 -6.82 0.70
N GLN A 14 6.84 -5.95 1.55
CA GLN A 14 7.41 -4.65 1.15
C GLN A 14 8.33 -4.75 -0.07
N TYR A 15 9.29 -5.68 -0.06
CA TYR A 15 10.22 -5.89 -1.18
C TYR A 15 9.50 -6.23 -2.50
N LEU A 16 8.53 -7.15 -2.46
CA LEU A 16 7.78 -7.56 -3.65
C LEU A 16 6.91 -6.41 -4.16
N SER A 17 6.23 -5.71 -3.24
CA SER A 17 5.39 -4.56 -3.56
C SER A 17 6.19 -3.46 -4.24
N GLU A 18 7.40 -3.16 -3.76
CA GLU A 18 8.30 -2.18 -4.39
C GLU A 18 8.74 -2.62 -5.80
N ALA A 19 9.04 -3.89 -6.00
CA ALA A 19 9.37 -4.42 -7.33
C ALA A 19 8.19 -4.33 -8.31
N ILE A 20 6.96 -4.63 -7.85
CA ILE A 20 5.75 -4.48 -8.65
C ILE A 20 5.51 -3.00 -8.98
N ALA A 21 5.64 -2.10 -8.00
CA ALA A 21 5.49 -0.66 -8.18
C ALA A 21 6.48 -0.09 -9.20
N GLN A 22 7.75 -0.53 -9.13
CA GLN A 22 8.78 -0.16 -10.10
C GLN A 22 8.41 -0.59 -11.53
N LYS A 23 7.82 -1.78 -11.70
CA LYS A 23 7.35 -2.27 -13.01
C LYS A 23 6.07 -1.58 -13.49
N PHE A 24 5.20 -1.21 -12.55
CA PHE A 24 3.97 -0.46 -12.81
C PHE A 24 4.26 0.99 -13.24
N GLY A 25 5.37 1.57 -12.78
CA GLY A 25 5.83 2.91 -13.15
C GLY A 25 5.43 4.01 -12.18
N GLU A 26 4.83 3.67 -11.04
CA GLU A 26 4.51 4.59 -9.95
C GLU A 26 5.02 4.05 -8.61
N PRO A 27 5.46 4.91 -7.68
CA PRO A 27 5.85 4.48 -6.34
C PRO A 27 4.64 3.92 -5.56
N LEU A 28 4.92 3.15 -4.51
CA LEU A 28 3.89 2.76 -3.56
C LEU A 28 3.22 3.99 -2.94
N GLY A 29 1.92 3.89 -2.74
CA GLY A 29 1.16 4.87 -1.98
C GLY A 29 1.60 4.89 -0.52
N LYS A 30 1.46 6.05 0.12
CA LYS A 30 1.86 6.29 1.49
C LYS A 30 0.82 5.69 2.44
N VAL A 31 1.25 4.70 3.21
CA VAL A 31 0.47 4.09 4.27
C VAL A 31 1.30 4.05 5.54
N ASN A 32 0.70 4.47 6.66
CA ASN A 32 1.26 4.26 7.97
C ASN A 32 0.64 2.98 8.55
N ILE A 33 1.49 2.03 8.95
CA ILE A 33 1.06 0.80 9.63
C ILE A 33 1.75 0.80 10.98
N GLN A 34 0.96 0.90 12.03
CA GLN A 34 1.44 0.88 13.40
C GLN A 34 0.92 -0.35 14.14
N ARG A 35 1.73 -0.87 15.06
CA ARG A 35 1.32 -1.89 16.01
C ARG A 35 1.24 -1.26 17.39
N PHE A 36 0.08 -1.36 18.02
CA PHE A 36 -0.16 -0.86 19.36
C PHE A 36 0.41 -1.82 20.41
N SER A 37 0.57 -1.34 21.64
CA SER A 37 1.15 -2.12 22.74
C SER A 37 0.31 -3.33 23.15
N ASP A 38 -0.99 -3.31 22.87
CA ASP A 38 -1.93 -4.43 23.08
C ASP A 38 -1.93 -5.45 21.93
N GLY A 39 -1.13 -5.19 20.88
CA GLY A 39 -1.00 -6.06 19.72
C GLY A 39 -1.93 -5.72 18.56
N GLU A 40 -2.85 -4.77 18.73
CA GLU A 40 -3.71 -4.29 17.64
C GLU A 40 -2.89 -3.64 16.52
N ILE A 41 -3.45 -3.62 15.31
CA ILE A 41 -2.82 -3.05 14.12
C ILE A 41 -3.65 -1.85 13.68
N GLY A 42 -3.03 -0.68 13.65
CA GLY A 42 -3.58 0.54 13.07
C GLY A 42 -3.04 0.77 11.66
N VAL A 43 -3.91 1.11 10.72
CA VAL A 43 -3.55 1.40 9.33
C VAL A 43 -4.18 2.72 8.91
N GLU A 44 -3.37 3.62 8.35
CA GLU A 44 -3.79 4.93 7.88
C GLU A 44 -3.20 5.21 6.49
N PHE A 45 -4.06 5.50 5.51
CA PHE A 45 -3.63 6.03 4.23
C PHE A 45 -3.27 7.50 4.38
N GLN A 46 -2.04 7.88 4.05
CA GLN A 46 -1.55 9.26 4.16
C GLN A 46 -1.77 10.07 2.88
N GLU A 47 -2.66 9.60 2.01
CA GLU A 47 -3.07 10.27 0.78
C GLU A 47 -4.52 9.89 0.42
N SER A 48 -5.18 10.72 -0.39
CA SER A 48 -6.55 10.44 -0.82
C SER A 48 -6.60 9.26 -1.80
N ILE A 49 -7.38 8.25 -1.45
CA ILE A 49 -7.66 7.08 -2.30
C ILE A 49 -9.02 7.16 -3.01
N ARG A 50 -9.75 8.27 -2.86
CA ARG A 50 -11.12 8.41 -3.38
C ARG A 50 -11.14 8.31 -4.90
N GLY A 51 -11.96 7.39 -5.41
CA GLY A 51 -12.14 7.18 -6.85
C GLY A 51 -10.98 6.47 -7.54
N GLN A 52 -10.05 5.89 -6.77
CA GLN A 52 -8.89 5.17 -7.30
C GLN A 52 -9.09 3.66 -7.18
N PHE A 53 -8.50 2.92 -8.11
CA PHE A 53 -8.42 1.46 -8.02
C PHE A 53 -7.30 1.09 -7.06
N VAL A 54 -7.65 0.61 -5.87
CA VAL A 54 -6.67 0.31 -4.82
C VAL A 54 -6.30 -1.16 -4.83
N PHE A 55 -5.01 -1.45 -4.84
CA PHE A 55 -4.45 -2.79 -4.70
C PHE A 55 -3.60 -2.85 -3.44
N LEU A 56 -3.90 -3.84 -2.58
CA LEU A 56 -3.14 -4.13 -1.37
C LEU A 56 -2.30 -5.38 -1.60
N ILE A 57 -0.99 -5.25 -1.49
CA ILE A 57 -0.04 -6.34 -1.73
C ILE A 57 0.50 -6.79 -0.37
N GLN A 58 0.16 -8.02 0.03
CA GLN A 58 0.55 -8.58 1.32
C GLN A 58 0.46 -10.11 1.30
N SER A 59 1.55 -10.77 1.70
CA SER A 59 1.54 -12.19 2.07
C SER A 59 0.84 -12.38 3.42
N THR A 60 0.08 -13.46 3.54
CA THR A 60 -0.63 -13.85 4.78
C THR A 60 0.32 -14.45 5.79
#